data_AF-A0AAW8KEB8-F1
#
_entry.id   AF-A0AAW8KEB8-F1
#
_cell.length_a   1.000
_cell.length_b   1.000
_cell.length_c   1.000
_cell.angle_alpha   90.00
_cell.angle_beta   90.00
_cell.angle_gamma   90.00
#
_symmetry.space_group_name_H-M   'P 1'
#
loop_
_entity.id
_entity.type
_entity.pdbx_description
1 polymer ?
#
loop_
_entity_poly.entity_id
_entity_poly.type
_entity_poly.pdbx_seq_one_letter_code
_entity_poly.pdbx_strand_id
1 'polypeptide(L)'
;NNLFSSEAVQEALEILKTEFPMALWETFYVTLLSTAFAIAIGLPLGILLVVGQPKGIRPLPKWLMSILNVIINLLRSVPFLILMNIL
;
A
#
# COMPACT_ATOMS: atom_id res chain seq x y z
N ASN A 1 2.54 3.19 46.14
CA ASN A 1 3.30 2.11 45.44
C ASN A 1 2.46 0.86 45.16
N ASN A 2 1.21 0.99 44.68
CA ASN A 2 0.38 -0.12 44.18
C ASN A 2 -0.06 0.05 42.71
N LEU A 3 0.47 1.06 42.02
CA LEU A 3 0.14 1.40 40.62
C LEU A 3 0.85 0.50 39.59
N PHE A 4 1.80 -0.32 40.03
CA PHE A 4 2.48 -1.35 39.26
C PHE A 4 2.19 -2.73 39.86
N SER A 5 0.96 -2.93 40.35
CA SER A 5 0.50 -4.24 40.81
C SER A 5 0.44 -5.17 39.61
N SER A 6 1.02 -6.34 39.81
CA SER A 6 1.17 -7.42 38.85
C SER A 6 -0.08 -7.75 38.05
N GLU A 7 -1.31 -7.46 38.52
CA GLU A 7 -2.56 -7.70 37.79
C GLU A 7 -2.71 -6.84 36.52
N ALA A 8 -2.61 -5.51 36.61
CA ALA A 8 -2.77 -4.64 35.42
C ALA A 8 -1.64 -4.86 34.40
N VAL A 9 -0.44 -5.15 34.89
CA VAL A 9 0.70 -5.52 34.05
C VAL A 9 0.50 -6.90 33.43
N GLN A 10 -0.04 -7.87 34.17
CA GLN A 10 -0.35 -9.21 33.64
C GLN A 10 -1.46 -9.15 32.61
N GLU A 11 -2.51 -8.37 32.83
CA GLU A 11 -3.60 -8.17 31.88
C GLU A 11 -3.08 -7.53 30.58
N ALA A 12 -2.25 -6.49 30.67
CA ALA A 12 -1.59 -5.90 29.52
C ALA A 12 -0.65 -6.89 28.80
N LEU A 13 0.06 -7.75 29.55
CA LEU A 13 0.92 -8.78 28.98
C LEU A 13 0.14 -9.91 28.30
N GLU A 14 -1.02 -10.29 28.84
CA GLU A 14 -1.90 -11.30 28.24
C GLU A 14 -2.53 -10.78 26.94
N ILE A 15 -3.00 -9.53 26.95
CA ILE A 15 -3.49 -8.86 25.73
C ILE A 15 -2.36 -8.74 24.71
N LEU A 16 -1.17 -8.33 25.12
CA LEU A 16 0.00 -8.26 24.22
C LEU A 16 0.42 -9.62 23.67
N LYS A 17 0.32 -10.70 24.44
CA LYS A 17 0.66 -12.04 23.94
C LYS A 17 -0.40 -12.61 23.01
N THR A 18 -1.66 -12.26 23.23
CA THR A 18 -2.78 -12.88 22.52
C THR A 18 -3.17 -12.08 21.28
N GLU A 19 -3.35 -10.77 21.42
CA GLU A 19 -3.86 -9.91 20.36
C GLU A 19 -2.76 -9.40 19.43
N PHE A 20 -1.58 -9.10 19.97
CA PHE A 20 -0.51 -8.47 19.20
C PHE A 20 0.04 -9.37 18.07
N PRO A 21 0.30 -10.67 18.29
CA PRO A 21 0.75 -11.55 17.22
C PRO A 21 -0.29 -11.71 16.11
N MET A 22 -1.58 -11.75 16.47
CA MET A 22 -2.67 -11.85 15.51
C MET A 22 -2.79 -10.57 14.69
N ALA A 23 -2.77 -9.40 15.33
CA ALA A 23 -2.82 -8.10 14.65
C ALA A 23 -1.62 -7.88 13.71
N LEU A 24 -0.41 -8.29 14.13
CA LEU A 24 0.78 -8.27 13.27
C LEU A 24 0.61 -9.20 12.07
N TRP A 25 0.05 -10.39 12.28
CA TRP A 25 -0.19 -11.35 11.21
C TRP A 25 -1.19 -10.82 10.18
N GLU A 26 -2.29 -10.20 10.64
CA GLU A 26 -3.27 -9.56 9.77
C GLU A 26 -2.66 -8.41 8.96
N THR A 27 -1.94 -7.50 9.64
CA THR A 27 -1.27 -6.37 8.97
C THR A 27 -0.25 -6.87 7.95
N PHE A 28 0.52 -7.89 8.30
CA PHE A 28 1.50 -8.51 7.41
C PHE A 28 0.82 -9.16 6.20
N TYR A 29 -0.23 -9.96 6.41
CA TYR A 29 -0.98 -10.62 5.36
C TYR A 29 -1.60 -9.61 4.40
N VAL A 30 -2.30 -8.60 4.92
CA VAL A 30 -2.93 -7.55 4.11
C VAL A 30 -1.90 -6.75 3.33
N THR A 31 -0.79 -6.37 3.96
CA THR A 31 0.29 -5.62 3.30
C THR A 31 0.92 -6.44 2.19
N LEU A 32 1.24 -7.71 2.46
CA LEU A 32 1.88 -8.59 1.49
C LEU A 32 0.95 -8.88 0.31
N LEU A 33 -0.32 -9.18 0.58
CA LEU A 33 -1.32 -9.45 -0.44
C LEU A 33 -1.58 -8.19 -1.30
N SER A 34 -1.74 -7.03 -0.66
CA SER A 34 -1.92 -5.74 -1.35
C SER A 34 -0.71 -5.42 -2.23
N THR A 35 0.51 -5.63 -1.72
CA THR A 35 1.75 -5.42 -2.47
C THR A 35 1.85 -6.39 -3.64
N ALA A 36 1.49 -7.67 -3.45
CA ALA A 36 1.50 -8.66 -4.51
C ALA A 36 0.54 -8.27 -5.66
N PHE A 37 -0.69 -7.83 -5.35
CA PHE A 37 -1.62 -7.32 -6.37
C PHE A 37 -1.14 -6.02 -7.02
N ALA A 38 -0.58 -5.10 -6.23
CA ALA A 38 -0.01 -3.85 -6.75
C ALA A 38 1.13 -4.12 -7.73
N ILE A 39 1.99 -5.11 -7.46
CA ILE A 39 3.03 -5.53 -8.39
C ILE A 39 2.41 -6.24 -9.60
N ALA A 40 1.50 -7.20 -9.40
CA ALA A 40 0.90 -7.98 -10.46
C ALA A 40 0.17 -7.12 -11.50
N ILE A 41 -0.45 -6.01 -11.09
CA ILE A 41 -1.19 -5.11 -11.97
C ILE A 41 -0.35 -3.87 -12.33
N GLY A 42 0.30 -3.25 -11.36
CA GLY A 42 1.06 -2.02 -11.54
C GLY A 42 2.33 -2.20 -12.37
N LEU A 43 3.01 -3.36 -12.24
CA LEU A 43 4.23 -3.63 -13.02
C LEU A 43 3.93 -3.78 -14.52
N PRO A 44 2.95 -4.60 -14.97
CA PRO A 44 2.58 -4.64 -16.38
C PRO A 44 2.13 -3.28 -16.95
N LEU A 45 1.31 -2.53 -16.20
CA LEU A 45 0.87 -1.19 -16.62
C LEU A 45 2.05 -0.22 -16.74
N GLY A 46 2.99 -0.26 -15.80
CA GLY A 46 4.22 0.53 -15.83
C GLY A 46 5.11 0.19 -17.03
N ILE A 47 5.29 -1.11 -17.32
CA ILE A 47 6.08 -1.57 -18.47
C ILE A 47 5.41 -1.13 -19.79
N LEU A 48 4.09 -1.29 -19.91
CA LEU A 48 3.34 -0.86 -21.10
C LEU A 48 3.50 0.64 -21.38
N LEU A 49 3.52 1.48 -20.34
CA LEU A 49 3.81 2.90 -20.50
C LEU A 49 5.24 3.15 -20.99
N VAL A 50 6.24 2.52 -20.37
CA VAL A 50 7.65 2.73 -20.74
C VAL A 50 7.92 2.31 -22.19
N VAL A 51 7.37 1.17 -22.61
CA VAL A 51 7.52 0.67 -23.99
C VAL A 51 6.72 1.50 -24.99
N GLY A 52 5.56 2.02 -24.58
CA GLY A 52 4.63 2.78 -25.42
C GLY A 52 5.01 4.24 -25.68
N GLN A 53 5.96 4.79 -24.91
CA GLN A 53 6.38 6.19 -25.00
C GLN A 53 6.84 6.59 -26.42
N PRO A 54 6.82 7.90 -26.75
CA PRO A 54 7.23 8.40 -28.07
C PRO A 54 8.66 8.04 -28.49
N LYS A 55 9.53 7.72 -27.52
CA LYS A 55 10.91 7.22 -27.71
C LYS A 55 11.07 5.72 -27.40
N GLY A 56 9.96 5.02 -27.17
CA GLY A 56 9.90 3.60 -26.83
C GLY A 56 9.88 2.68 -28.06
N ILE A 57 10.05 1.39 -27.82
CA ILE A 57 10.26 0.34 -28.85
C ILE A 57 9.04 0.21 -29.78
N ARG A 58 7.82 0.53 -29.30
CA ARG A 58 6.59 0.60 -30.11
C ARG A 58 5.75 1.81 -29.73
N PRO A 59 5.68 2.87 -30.56
CA PRO A 59 4.85 4.03 -30.26
C PRO A 59 3.38 3.62 -30.19
N LEU A 60 2.82 3.62 -28.98
CA LEU A 60 1.41 3.33 -28.76
C LEU A 60 0.55 4.57 -29.10
N PRO A 61 -0.74 4.38 -29.44
CA PRO A 61 -1.63 5.50 -29.74
C PRO A 61 -1.68 6.51 -28.58
N LYS A 62 -1.58 7.81 -28.93
CA LYS A 62 -1.48 8.92 -27.96
C LYS A 62 -2.62 8.97 -26.95
N TRP A 63 -3.83 8.58 -27.35
CA TRP A 63 -5.01 8.56 -26.47
C TRP A 63 -4.89 7.52 -25.35
N LEU A 64 -4.37 6.32 -25.65
CA LEU A 64 -4.16 5.25 -24.67
C LEU A 64 -3.11 5.64 -23.64
N MET A 65 -1.99 6.24 -24.09
CA MET A 65 -0.97 6.76 -23.18
C MET A 65 -1.48 7.89 -22.28
N SER A 66 -2.35 8.76 -22.82
CA SER A 66 -2.94 9.85 -22.03
C SER A 66 -3.84 9.32 -20.92
N ILE A 67 -4.73 8.37 -21.23
CA ILE A 67 -5.60 7.73 -20.22
C ILE A 67 -4.76 7.03 -19.14
N LEU A 68 -3.77 6.23 -19.56
CA LEU A 68 -2.95 5.47 -18.62
C LEU A 68 -2.09 6.39 -17.73
N ASN A 69 -1.56 7.49 -18.30
CA ASN A 69 -0.90 8.53 -17.50
C ASN A 69 -1.83 9.19 -16.49
N VAL A 70 -3.07 9.53 -16.87
CA VAL A 70 -4.05 10.12 -15.94
C VAL A 70 -4.35 9.15 -14.80
N ILE A 71 -4.64 7.89 -15.11
CA ILE A 71 -4.92 6.85 -14.11
C ILE A 71 -3.74 6.69 -13.15
N ILE A 72 -2.52 6.50 -13.66
CA ILE A 72 -1.35 6.33 -12.79
C ILE A 72 -1.07 7.60 -11.98
N ASN A 73 -1.25 8.78 -12.56
CA ASN A 73 -1.03 10.02 -11.82
C ASN A 73 -2.06 10.23 -10.71
N LEU A 74 -3.32 9.80 -10.91
CA LEU A 74 -4.34 9.76 -9.87
C LEU A 74 -4.02 8.74 -8.77
N LEU A 75 -3.63 7.51 -9.12
CA LEU A 75 -3.23 6.51 -8.12
C LEU A 75 -2.04 7.00 -7.27
N ARG A 76 -1.07 7.71 -7.88
CA ARG A 76 0.06 8.31 -7.15
C ARG A 76 -0.32 9.52 -6.32
N SER A 77 -1.38 10.25 -6.68
CA SER A 77 -1.82 11.41 -5.92
C SER A 77 -2.69 11.01 -4.73
N VAL A 78 -3.35 9.85 -4.73
CA VAL A 78 -4.13 9.34 -3.57
C VAL A 78 -3.30 9.38 -2.26
N PRO A 79 -2.05 8.88 -2.19
CA PRO A 79 -1.20 9.03 -1.00
C PRO A 79 -1.03 10.48 -0.53
N PHE A 80 -0.82 11.42 -1.46
CA PHE A 80 -0.67 12.84 -1.15
C PHE A 80 -2.00 13.50 -0.75
N LEU A 81 -3.10 13.11 -1.38
CA LEU A 81 -4.44 13.61 -1.07
C LEU A 81 -4.89 13.12 0.31
N ILE A 82 -4.60 11.86 0.66
CA ILE A 82 -4.82 11.33 2.01
C ILE A 82 -4.00 12.12 3.03
N LEU A 83 -2.71 12.34 2.73
CA LEU A 83 -1.83 13.14 3.60
C LEU A 83 -2.35 14.57 3.80
N MET A 84 -2.84 15.24 2.74
CA MET A 84 -3.31 16.62 2.82
C MET A 84 -4.70 16.77 3.46
N ASN A 85 -5.57 15.77 3.38
CA ASN A 85 -6.90 15.84 4.00
C ASN A 85 -6.89 15.45 5.49
N ILE A 86 -5.89 14.67 5.93
CA ILE A 86 -5.75 14.22 7.33
C ILE A 86 -4.93 15.21 8.17
N LEU A 87 -4.00 15.94 7.55
CA LEU A 87 -3.19 16.99 8.19
C LEU A 87 -3.98 18.29 8.30
#